data_AF-A0A0T5NV70-F1
#
_entry.id   AF-A0A0T5NV70-F1
#
_cell.length_a   1.000
_cell.length_b   1.000
_cell.length_c   1.000
_cell.angle_alpha   90.00
_cell.angle_beta   90.00
_cell.angle_gamma   90.00
#
_symmetry.space_group_name_H-M   'P 1'
#
loop_
_entity.id
_entity.type
_entity.pdbx_description
1 polymer ?
#
loop_
_entity_poly.entity_id
_entity_poly.type
_entity_poly.pdbx_seq_one_letter_code
_entity_poly.pdbx_strand_id
1 'polypeptide(L)'
;MNKPRPELDFKSKEEFRDVCRHLSGRLHYLNRTAIGESKFVSELAGLVERAGKVFDDHYDDKDVHAAFGDGWDHGTLSRDERPLALFGLLYPEVGSGKS
;
A
#
# COMPACT_ATOMS: atom_id res chain seq x y z
N MET A 1 4.76 -25.97 -0.41
CA MET A 1 4.95 -25.38 0.95
C MET A 1 3.83 -24.37 1.18
N ASN A 2 2.96 -24.60 2.17
CA ASN A 2 2.03 -23.56 2.62
C ASN A 2 2.84 -22.53 3.42
N LYS A 3 2.94 -21.29 2.92
CA LYS A 3 3.48 -20.20 3.74
C LYS A 3 2.54 -20.02 4.96
N PRO A 4 3.08 -19.84 6.18
CA PRO A 4 2.25 -19.55 7.35
C PRO A 4 1.43 -18.28 7.12
N ARG A 5 0.23 -18.20 7.70
CA ARG A 5 -0.55 -16.94 7.69
C ARG A 5 0.27 -15.89 8.44
N PRO A 6 0.38 -14.67 7.91
CA PRO A 6 1.11 -13.64 8.61
C PRO A 6 0.35 -13.21 9.88
N GLU A 7 1.09 -12.97 10.96
CA GLU A 7 0.56 -12.41 12.21
C GLU A 7 0.18 -10.95 11.99
N LEU A 8 -0.88 -10.45 12.67
CA LEU A 8 -1.35 -9.07 12.54
C LEU A 8 -0.61 -8.08 13.46
N ASP A 9 0.34 -8.56 14.26
CA ASP A 9 1.26 -7.76 15.06
C ASP A 9 2.56 -7.59 14.25
N PHE A 10 2.56 -6.64 13.30
CA PHE A 10 3.70 -6.39 12.42
C PHE A 10 4.80 -5.65 13.17
N LYS A 11 6.03 -6.17 13.11
CA LYS A 11 7.22 -5.61 13.79
C LYS A 11 8.18 -4.94 12.83
N SER A 12 7.96 -5.05 11.51
CA SER A 12 8.77 -4.38 10.50
C SER A 12 7.97 -3.99 9.25
N LYS A 13 8.56 -3.11 8.44
CA LYS A 13 8.00 -2.69 7.15
C LYS A 13 7.90 -3.83 6.12
N GLU A 14 8.84 -4.77 6.18
CA GLU A 14 8.87 -5.95 5.32
C GLU A 14 7.74 -6.91 5.67
N GLU A 15 7.45 -7.09 6.96
CA GLU A 15 6.31 -7.90 7.42
C GLU A 15 4.98 -7.30 6.95
N PHE A 16 4.82 -5.97 7.06
CA PHE A 16 3.64 -5.28 6.54
C PHE A 16 3.48 -5.48 5.02
N ARG A 17 4.56 -5.33 4.25
CA ARG A 17 4.57 -5.61 2.80
C ARG A 17 4.17 -7.05 2.50
N ASP A 18 4.69 -8.00 3.26
CA ASP A 18 4.38 -9.42 3.06
C ASP A 18 2.91 -9.75 3.33
N VAL A 19 2.30 -9.07 4.29
CA VAL A 19 0.87 -9.19 4.59
C VAL A 19 0.03 -8.61 3.46
N CYS A 20 0.34 -7.41 3.00
CA CYS A 20 -0.32 -6.80 1.85
C CYS A 20 -0.23 -7.70 0.61
N ARG A 21 0.94 -8.29 0.35
CA ARG A 21 1.11 -9.25 -0.75
C ARG A 21 0.27 -10.51 -0.55
N HIS A 22 0.21 -11.05 0.66
CA HIS A 22 -0.64 -12.21 0.97
C HIS A 22 -2.13 -11.89 0.76
N LEU A 23 -2.59 -10.73 1.23
CA LEU A 23 -3.97 -10.27 1.09
C LEU A 23 -4.34 -10.02 -0.36
N SER A 24 -3.47 -9.39 -1.16
CA SER A 24 -3.63 -9.25 -2.61
C SER A 24 -3.84 -10.61 -3.29
N GLY A 25 -2.96 -11.59 -3.02
CA GLY A 25 -3.09 -12.94 -3.57
C GLY A 25 -4.40 -13.62 -3.15
N ARG A 26 -4.82 -13.45 -1.89
CA ARG A 26 -6.12 -13.94 -1.37
C ARG A 26 -7.29 -13.30 -2.09
N LEU A 27 -7.24 -11.99 -2.35
CA LEU A 27 -8.28 -11.26 -3.09
C LEU A 27 -8.36 -11.73 -4.54
N HIS A 28 -7.23 -11.87 -5.24
CA HIS A 28 -7.20 -12.43 -6.60
C HIS A 28 -7.77 -13.85 -6.66
N TYR A 29 -7.44 -14.70 -5.69
CA TYR A 29 -8.01 -16.04 -5.59
C TYR A 29 -9.53 -15.98 -5.42
N LEU A 30 -10.04 -15.23 -4.44
CA LEU A 30 -11.48 -15.08 -4.21
C LEU A 30 -12.19 -14.47 -5.41
N ASN A 31 -11.55 -13.52 -6.10
CA ASN A 31 -12.09 -12.92 -7.30
C ASN A 31 -12.40 -13.97 -8.36
N ARG A 32 -11.46 -14.89 -8.59
CA ARG A 32 -11.59 -15.98 -9.56
C ARG A 32 -12.56 -17.07 -9.11
N THR A 33 -12.54 -17.44 -7.83
CA THR A 33 -13.29 -18.63 -7.37
C THR A 33 -14.69 -18.34 -6.83
N ALA A 34 -14.97 -17.09 -6.44
CA ALA A 34 -16.19 -16.77 -5.69
C ALA A 34 -16.87 -15.45 -6.09
N ILE A 35 -16.17 -14.52 -6.77
CA ILE A 35 -16.69 -13.16 -7.04
C ILE A 35 -16.81 -12.88 -8.55
N GLY A 36 -16.77 -13.92 -9.37
CA GLY A 36 -17.08 -13.82 -10.81
C GLY A 36 -16.12 -12.94 -11.60
N GLU A 37 -14.84 -12.91 -11.23
CA GLU A 37 -13.79 -12.17 -11.93
C GLU A 37 -14.05 -10.66 -12.07
N SER A 38 -14.64 -10.06 -11.02
CA SER A 38 -14.86 -8.63 -10.92
C SER A 38 -13.58 -7.82 -11.12
N LYS A 39 -13.59 -6.89 -12.09
CA LYS A 39 -12.50 -5.94 -12.30
C LYS A 39 -12.24 -5.09 -11.06
N PHE A 40 -13.29 -4.68 -10.36
CA PHE A 40 -13.17 -3.90 -9.13
C PHE A 40 -12.34 -4.64 -8.06
N VAL A 41 -12.58 -5.94 -7.86
CA VAL A 41 -11.82 -6.73 -6.88
C VAL A 41 -10.37 -6.92 -7.34
N SER A 42 -10.14 -7.04 -8.66
CA SER A 42 -8.79 -7.08 -9.21
C SER A 42 -8.02 -5.79 -8.95
N GLU A 43 -8.63 -4.63 -9.18
CA GLU A 43 -8.03 -3.32 -8.87
C GLU A 43 -7.77 -3.15 -7.37
N LEU A 44 -8.72 -3.58 -6.53
CA LEU A 44 -8.55 -3.55 -5.08
C LEU A 44 -7.37 -4.42 -4.62
N ALA A 45 -7.21 -5.62 -5.17
CA ALA A 45 -6.06 -6.48 -4.87
C ALA A 45 -4.74 -5.79 -5.25
N GLY A 46 -4.69 -5.20 -6.45
CA GLY A 46 -3.54 -4.43 -6.90
C GLY A 46 -3.23 -3.21 -6.03
N LEU A 47 -4.25 -2.50 -5.54
CA LEU A 47 -4.10 -1.39 -4.60
C LEU A 47 -3.49 -1.85 -3.28
N VAL A 48 -3.97 -2.97 -2.71
CA VAL A 48 -3.45 -3.50 -1.44
C VAL A 48 -1.98 -3.89 -1.56
N GLU A 49 -1.59 -4.57 -2.65
CA GLU A 49 -0.19 -4.94 -2.89
C GLU A 49 0.72 -3.72 -3.03
N ARG A 50 0.27 -2.74 -3.81
CA ARG A 50 0.96 -1.48 -4.03
C ARG A 50 1.12 -0.67 -2.75
N ALA A 51 0.11 -0.65 -1.88
CA ALA A 51 0.19 0.00 -0.57
C ALA A 51 1.30 -0.61 0.30
N GLY A 52 1.40 -1.95 0.34
CA GLY A 52 2.47 -2.63 1.07
C GLY A 52 3.86 -2.30 0.50
N LYS A 53 3.98 -2.24 -0.83
CA LYS A 53 5.24 -1.84 -1.48
C LYS A 53 5.61 -0.39 -1.20
N VAL A 54 4.68 0.55 -1.34
CA VAL A 54 4.92 1.98 -1.09
C VAL A 54 5.34 2.21 0.36
N PHE A 55 4.69 1.54 1.31
CA PHE A 55 5.08 1.64 2.72
C PHE A 55 6.54 1.19 2.92
N ASP A 56 6.92 0.02 2.40
CA ASP A 56 8.29 -0.51 2.51
C ASP A 56 9.33 0.39 1.84
N ASP A 57 9.05 0.85 0.62
CA ASP A 57 9.95 1.68 -0.18
C ASP A 57 10.21 3.05 0.48
N HIS A 58 9.20 3.64 1.13
CA HIS A 58 9.26 4.99 1.70
C HIS A 58 9.33 5.06 3.23
N TYR A 59 9.39 3.92 3.92
CA TYR A 59 9.38 3.88 5.40
C TYR A 59 10.52 4.71 6.02
N ASP A 60 11.73 4.60 5.45
CA ASP A 60 12.93 5.31 5.92
C ASP A 60 13.20 6.61 5.13
N ASP A 61 12.27 7.02 4.26
CA ASP A 61 12.39 8.21 3.43
C ASP A 61 12.10 9.46 4.28
N LYS A 62 13.15 10.25 4.52
CA LYS A 62 13.08 11.45 5.37
C LYS A 62 12.14 12.51 4.81
N ASP A 63 12.02 12.62 3.49
CA ASP A 63 11.17 13.63 2.87
C ASP A 63 9.70 13.22 3.01
N VAL A 64 9.41 11.92 2.85
CA VAL A 64 8.05 11.38 3.13
C VAL A 64 7.71 11.50 4.60
N HIS A 65 8.65 11.20 5.51
CA HIS A 65 8.44 11.37 6.94
C HIS A 65 8.18 12.84 7.31
N ALA A 66 8.96 13.78 6.79
CA ALA A 66 8.75 15.21 7.00
C ALA A 66 7.41 15.70 6.42
N ALA A 67 6.99 15.14 5.28
CA ALA A 67 5.72 15.50 4.64
C ALA A 67 4.51 15.03 5.45
N PHE A 68 4.48 13.77 5.90
CA PHE A 68 3.32 13.20 6.59
C PHE A 68 3.34 13.38 8.10
N GLY A 69 4.53 13.50 8.70
CA GLY A 69 4.75 13.46 10.14
C GLY A 69 4.55 12.06 10.72
N ASP A 70 4.45 12.00 12.04
CA ASP A 70 4.18 10.78 12.78
C ASP A 70 3.22 11.03 13.96
N GLY A 71 3.22 10.16 14.97
CA GLY A 71 2.39 10.30 16.18
C GLY A 71 2.83 11.41 17.14
N TRP A 72 4.02 11.98 16.95
CA TRP A 72 4.68 12.96 17.81
C TRP A 72 4.97 14.26 17.07
N ASP A 73 5.47 14.16 15.84
CA ASP A 73 5.87 15.27 14.99
C ASP A 73 4.79 15.57 13.93
N HIS A 74 4.49 16.86 13.78
CA HIS A 74 3.59 17.32 12.73
C HIS A 74 4.29 17.31 11.36
N GLY A 75 3.66 16.68 10.36
CA GLY A 75 4.09 16.76 8.97
C GLY A 75 3.79 18.11 8.33
N THR A 76 4.51 18.43 7.25
CA THR A 76 4.30 19.68 6.49
C THR A 76 3.00 19.67 5.68
N LEU A 77 2.48 18.50 5.30
CA LEU A 77 1.21 18.37 4.59
C LEU A 77 0.03 18.53 5.55
N SER A 78 -0.91 19.38 5.13
CA SER A 78 -2.21 19.47 5.77
C SER A 78 -3.00 18.16 5.63
N ARG A 79 -4.05 18.01 6.45
CA ARG A 79 -4.90 16.82 6.45
C ARG A 79 -5.51 16.52 5.07
N ASP A 80 -5.83 17.55 4.31
CA ASP A 80 -6.51 17.43 3.01
C ASP A 80 -5.52 17.16 1.86
N GLU A 81 -4.24 17.50 2.03
CA GLU A 81 -3.18 17.23 1.04
C GLU A 81 -2.63 15.81 1.14
N ARG A 82 -2.64 15.21 2.34
CA ARG A 82 -2.11 13.86 2.58
C ARG A 82 -2.71 12.77 1.68
N PRO A 83 -4.04 12.69 1.44
CA PRO A 83 -4.60 11.69 0.54
C PRO A 83 -4.08 11.82 -0.90
N LEU A 84 -3.91 13.05 -1.39
CA LEU A 84 -3.40 13.30 -2.74
C LEU A 84 -1.92 12.93 -2.85
N ALA A 85 -1.12 13.30 -1.86
CA ALA A 85 0.29 12.91 -1.79
C ALA A 85 0.45 11.38 -1.72
N LEU A 86 -0.35 10.70 -0.89
CA LEU A 86 -0.34 9.24 -0.80
C LEU A 86 -0.75 8.59 -2.12
N PHE A 87 -1.75 9.15 -2.80
CA PHE A 87 -2.13 8.69 -4.14
C PHE A 87 -0.98 8.83 -5.14
N GLY A 88 -0.23 9.93 -5.10
CA GLY A 88 0.97 10.14 -5.92
C GLY A 88 2.04 9.07 -5.69
N LEU A 89 2.27 8.69 -4.43
CA LEU A 89 3.20 7.60 -4.08
C LEU A 89 2.71 6.24 -4.58
N LEU A 90 1.40 5.97 -4.50
CA LEU A 90 0.80 4.74 -5.01
C LEU A 90 0.87 4.68 -6.54
N TYR A 91 0.66 5.78 -7.25
CA TYR A 91 0.53 5.82 -8.71
C TYR A 91 1.54 6.78 -9.36
N PRO A 92 2.86 6.50 -9.25
CA PRO A 92 3.90 7.42 -9.73
C PRO A 92 3.82 7.67 -11.24
N GLU A 93 3.44 6.66 -12.03
CA GLU A 93 3.25 6.74 -13.49
C GLU A 93 2.09 7.68 -13.90
N VAL A 94 1.11 7.89 -13.02
CA VAL A 94 -0.05 8.78 -13.29
C VAL A 94 0.31 10.23 -12.95
N GLY A 95 1.19 10.44 -11.95
CA GLY A 95 1.78 11.74 -11.63
C GLY A 95 2.94 12.13 -12.54
N SER A 96 3.60 11.15 -13.16
CA SER A 96 4.59 11.32 -14.21
C SER A 96 3.87 11.55 -15.53
N GLY A 97 3.25 12.72 -15.69
CA GLY A 97 2.80 13.13 -17.02
C GLY A 97 3.95 12.85 -17.99
N LYS A 98 3.70 12.02 -19.01
CA LYS A 98 4.49 12.10 -20.24
C LYS A 98 4.33 13.54 -20.74
N SER A 99 5.23 14.40 -20.31
CA SER A 99 5.47 15.71 -20.88
C SER A 99 6.50 15.58 -21.99
#